data_AF-S2SYW7-F1
#
_entry.id   AF-S2SYW7-F1
#
_cell.length_a   1.000
_cell.length_b   1.000
_cell.length_c   1.000
_cell.angle_alpha   90.00
_cell.angle_beta   90.00
_cell.angle_gamma   90.00
#
_symmetry.space_group_name_H-M   'P 1'
#
loop_
_entity.id
_entity.type
_entity.pdbx_description
1 polymer ?
#
loop_
_entity_poly.entity_id
_entity_poly.type
_entity_poly.pdbx_seq_one_letter_code
_entity_poly.pdbx_strand_id
1 'polypeptide(L)'
;RDMRDPIRQLVERGLLSQDQYLDFFLRWFNSLNDFLSIGPPALRIDQLQALLGAGIVTILPPGMQIKGIDGQFLLKTPSDPSFSVQAKSLLEARVPAVNAPTAQNALIQQLLHDGYARTYELQLNADKRFQSGAIAVDRQTQQLLDANEHPQPGLFFWGVPTEGVHWLTTASPRPLVNDTSLKTAEQIVQTIWEV
;
A
#
# COMPACT_ATOMS: atom_id res chain seq x y z
N ARG A 1 -10.21 18.49 13.60
CA ARG A 1 -9.37 17.59 14.44
C ARG A 1 -8.95 16.43 13.54
N ASP A 2 -7.68 16.02 13.60
CA ASP A 2 -7.16 14.90 12.82
C ASP A 2 -7.81 13.59 13.31
N MET A 3 -8.48 12.86 12.41
CA MET A 3 -9.19 11.61 12.73
C MET A 3 -8.31 10.37 12.50
N ARG A 4 -7.07 10.53 12.01
CA ARG A 4 -6.19 9.40 11.69
C ARG A 4 -5.86 8.55 12.91
N ASP A 5 -5.65 9.16 14.08
CA ASP A 5 -5.27 8.41 15.27
C ASP A 5 -6.41 7.51 15.80
N PRO A 6 -7.66 7.99 15.94
CA PRO A 6 -8.81 7.11 16.21
C PRO A 6 -9.00 6.00 15.18
N ILE A 7 -8.88 6.32 13.89
CA ILE A 7 -9.05 5.35 12.80
C ILE A 7 -7.96 4.28 12.86
N ARG A 8 -6.71 4.67 13.12
CA ARG A 8 -5.60 3.74 13.29
C ARG A 8 -5.85 2.77 14.43
N GLN A 9 -6.44 3.21 15.54
CA GLN A 9 -6.76 2.30 16.65
C GLN A 9 -7.76 1.20 16.25
N LEU A 10 -8.66 1.44 15.30
CA LEU A 10 -9.55 0.40 14.78
C LEU A 10 -8.76 -0.71 14.09
N VAL A 11 -7.76 -0.33 13.29
CA VAL A 11 -6.87 -1.25 12.58
C VAL A 11 -5.95 -1.99 13.54
N GLU A 12 -5.24 -1.25 14.40
CA GLU A 12 -4.23 -1.84 15.30
C GLU A 12 -4.82 -2.79 16.33
N ARG A 13 -6.07 -2.56 16.75
CA ARG A 13 -6.78 -3.43 17.70
C ARG A 13 -7.57 -4.55 17.00
N GLY A 14 -7.51 -4.67 15.68
CA GLY A 14 -8.22 -5.70 14.93
C GLY A 14 -9.74 -5.66 15.12
N LEU A 15 -10.34 -4.45 15.23
CA LEU A 15 -11.77 -4.29 15.53
C LEU A 15 -12.68 -4.50 14.31
N LEU A 16 -12.10 -4.74 13.14
CA LEU A 16 -12.80 -5.10 11.92
C LEU A 16 -12.64 -6.60 11.67
N SER A 17 -13.69 -7.27 11.19
CA SER A 17 -13.51 -8.60 10.60
C SER A 17 -12.56 -8.51 9.40
N GLN A 18 -11.94 -9.61 9.00
CA GLN A 18 -10.98 -9.58 7.90
C GLN A 18 -11.63 -9.19 6.56
N ASP A 19 -12.88 -9.59 6.32
CA ASP A 19 -13.70 -9.11 5.21
C ASP A 19 -13.94 -7.60 5.27
N GLN A 20 -14.31 -7.07 6.45
CA GLN A 20 -14.50 -5.61 6.63
C GLN A 20 -13.18 -4.86 6.46
N TYR A 21 -12.08 -5.41 6.95
CA TYR A 21 -10.77 -4.81 6.79
C TYR A 21 -10.37 -4.75 5.31
N LEU A 22 -10.63 -5.81 4.53
CA LEU A 22 -10.35 -5.78 3.10
C LEU A 22 -11.31 -4.86 2.32
N ASP A 23 -12.60 -5.16 2.35
CA ASP A 23 -13.56 -4.55 1.42
C ASP A 23 -13.97 -3.14 1.82
N PHE A 24 -14.24 -2.92 3.11
CA PHE A 24 -14.59 -1.59 3.59
C PHE A 24 -13.35 -0.73 3.84
N PHE A 25 -12.35 -1.23 4.58
CA PHE A 25 -11.24 -0.38 5.01
C PHE A 25 -10.18 -0.18 3.92
N LEU A 26 -9.55 -1.26 3.45
CA LEU A 26 -8.45 -1.17 2.48
C LEU A 26 -8.91 -0.74 1.08
N ARG A 27 -10.06 -1.22 0.60
CA ARG A 27 -10.53 -0.93 -0.77
C ARG A 27 -11.34 0.34 -0.89
N TRP A 28 -12.32 0.54 0.00
CA TRP A 28 -13.22 1.70 -0.10
C TRP A 28 -12.72 2.90 0.69
N PHE A 29 -12.51 2.76 2.01
CA PHE A 29 -12.16 3.87 2.89
C PHE A 29 -10.78 4.45 2.56
N ASN A 30 -9.74 3.64 2.38
CA ASN A 30 -8.40 4.15 2.05
C ASN A 30 -8.40 4.93 0.74
N SER A 31 -9.04 4.40 -0.31
CA SER A 31 -9.15 5.08 -1.60
C SER A 31 -9.85 6.45 -1.47
N LEU A 32 -10.94 6.51 -0.67
CA LEU A 32 -11.63 7.75 -0.36
C LEU A 32 -10.77 8.72 0.48
N ASN A 33 -10.07 8.21 1.50
CA ASN A 33 -9.17 8.98 2.34
C ASN A 33 -8.05 9.61 1.52
N ASP A 34 -7.42 8.84 0.64
CA ASP A 34 -6.31 9.30 -0.19
C ASP A 34 -6.79 10.40 -1.14
N PHE A 35 -7.96 10.21 -1.77
CA PHE A 35 -8.58 11.22 -2.62
C PHE A 35 -8.88 12.54 -1.86
N LEU A 36 -9.46 12.46 -0.67
CA LEU A 36 -9.90 13.64 0.09
C LEU A 36 -8.77 14.32 0.88
N SER A 37 -7.75 13.57 1.29
CA SER A 37 -6.76 14.03 2.27
C SER A 37 -5.34 14.12 1.72
N ILE A 38 -5.07 13.50 0.56
CA ILE A 38 -3.74 13.39 -0.05
C ILE A 38 -3.84 13.81 -1.52
N GLY A 39 -4.35 15.02 -1.73
CA GLY A 39 -4.49 15.62 -3.06
C GLY A 39 -3.19 16.25 -3.56
N PRO A 40 -3.02 16.39 -4.89
CA PRO A 40 -1.89 17.12 -5.46
C PRO A 40 -1.92 18.60 -5.01
N PRO A 41 -0.76 19.26 -4.85
CA PRO A 41 -0.71 20.67 -4.50
C PRO A 41 -1.51 21.53 -5.50
N ALA A 42 -2.19 22.58 -5.03
CA ALA A 42 -3.02 23.46 -5.86
C ALA A 42 -2.28 23.97 -7.12
N LEU A 43 -1.03 24.40 -6.96
CA LEU A 43 -0.16 24.80 -8.08
C LEU A 43 -0.02 23.72 -9.16
N ARG A 44 0.05 22.43 -8.78
CA ARG A 44 0.15 21.32 -9.74
C ARG A 44 -1.17 21.10 -10.48
N ILE A 45 -2.30 21.34 -9.83
CA ILE A 45 -3.62 21.31 -10.46
C ILE A 45 -3.72 22.43 -11.49
N ASP A 46 -3.32 23.65 -11.16
CA ASP A 46 -3.33 24.79 -12.08
C ASP A 46 -2.43 24.55 -13.30
N GLN A 47 -1.24 23.97 -13.08
CA GLN A 47 -0.33 23.57 -14.16
C GLN A 47 -0.95 22.51 -15.07
N LEU A 48 -1.61 21.49 -14.50
CA LEU A 48 -2.31 20.47 -15.28
C LEU A 48 -3.46 21.07 -16.09
N GLN A 49 -4.22 22.01 -15.52
CA GLN A 49 -5.28 22.73 -16.24
C GLN A 49 -4.73 23.55 -17.42
N ALA A 50 -3.60 24.23 -17.25
CA ALA A 50 -2.95 24.96 -18.34
C ALA A 50 -2.52 24.02 -19.48
N LEU A 51 -1.96 22.85 -19.15
CA LEU A 51 -1.56 21.85 -20.13
C LEU A 51 -2.76 21.21 -20.85
N LEU A 52 -3.88 21.02 -20.15
CA LEU A 52 -5.16 20.61 -20.75
C LEU A 52 -5.67 21.68 -21.71
N GLY A 53 -5.68 22.95 -21.30
CA GLY A 53 -6.11 24.07 -22.14
C GLY A 53 -5.23 24.29 -23.39
N ALA A 54 -3.95 23.93 -23.30
CA ALA A 54 -3.02 23.95 -24.43
C ALA A 54 -3.09 22.70 -25.33
N GLY A 55 -3.91 21.70 -24.98
CA GLY A 55 -4.02 20.43 -25.72
C GLY A 55 -2.79 19.51 -25.60
N ILE A 56 -1.91 19.76 -24.63
CA ILE A 56 -0.71 18.95 -24.39
C ILE A 56 -1.06 17.69 -23.58
N VAL A 57 -2.00 17.82 -22.64
CA VAL A 57 -2.53 16.70 -21.85
C VAL A 57 -3.97 16.44 -22.29
N THR A 58 -4.36 15.16 -22.29
CA THR A 58 -5.75 14.74 -22.48
C THR A 58 -6.11 13.75 -21.39
N ILE A 59 -7.20 14.02 -20.67
CA ILE A 59 -7.75 13.05 -19.71
C ILE A 59 -8.52 11.99 -20.49
N LEU A 60 -8.18 10.73 -20.25
CA LEU A 60 -8.82 9.60 -20.91
C LEU A 60 -9.98 9.05 -20.05
N PRO A 61 -10.91 8.28 -20.65
CA PRO A 61 -11.98 7.65 -19.88
C PRO A 61 -11.43 6.70 -18.79
N PRO A 62 -12.17 6.52 -17.67
CA PRO A 62 -11.74 5.69 -16.56
C PRO A 62 -11.69 4.20 -16.94
N GLY A 63 -11.08 3.36 -16.11
CA GLY A 63 -11.03 1.91 -16.38
C GLY A 63 -10.06 1.50 -17.49
N MET A 64 -9.07 2.34 -17.77
CA MET A 64 -8.01 2.12 -18.76
C MET A 64 -7.41 0.72 -18.69
N GLN A 65 -7.39 0.04 -19.84
CA GLN A 65 -6.71 -1.23 -20.08
C GLN A 65 -5.66 -1.02 -21.16
N ILE A 66 -4.42 -1.40 -20.88
CA ILE A 66 -3.30 -1.23 -21.80
C ILE A 66 -2.76 -2.60 -22.22
N LYS A 67 -2.48 -2.76 -23.51
CA LYS A 67 -1.81 -3.94 -24.08
C LYS A 67 -0.65 -3.50 -24.98
N GLY A 68 0.47 -4.22 -24.91
CA GLY A 68 1.54 -4.09 -25.91
C GLY A 68 1.15 -4.81 -27.21
N ILE A 69 1.25 -4.14 -28.35
CA ILE A 69 0.97 -4.70 -29.70
C ILE A 69 2.00 -4.11 -30.66
N ASP A 70 2.75 -4.96 -31.36
CA ASP A 70 3.71 -4.58 -32.41
C ASP A 70 4.67 -3.43 -32.03
N GLY A 71 5.21 -3.48 -30.80
CA GLY A 71 6.12 -2.47 -30.27
C GLY A 71 5.46 -1.14 -29.84
N GLN A 72 4.12 -1.09 -29.78
CA GLN A 72 3.33 0.04 -29.31
C GLN A 72 2.40 -0.37 -28.16
N PHE A 73 1.75 0.61 -27.54
CA PHE A 73 0.75 0.42 -26.50
C PHE A 73 -0.63 0.76 -27.05
N LEU A 74 -1.53 -0.21 -27.05
CA LEU A 74 -2.95 -0.03 -27.33
C LEU A 74 -3.69 0.14 -26.00
N LEU A 75 -4.44 1.24 -25.92
CA LEU A 75 -5.21 1.62 -24.76
C LEU A 75 -6.69 1.59 -25.11
N LYS A 76 -7.49 0.90 -24.30
CA LYS A 76 -8.94 0.76 -24.40
C LYS A 76 -9.58 0.94 -23.02
N THR A 77 -10.89 1.13 -22.98
CA THR A 77 -11.64 1.18 -21.72
C THR A 77 -13.00 0.48 -21.87
N PRO A 78 -13.50 -0.22 -20.82
CA PRO A 78 -14.86 -0.73 -20.81
C PRO A 78 -15.92 0.38 -20.65
N SER A 79 -15.57 1.57 -20.15
CA SER A 79 -16.53 2.68 -19.98
C SER A 79 -16.94 3.33 -21.29
N ASP A 80 -16.13 3.15 -22.34
CA ASP A 80 -16.40 3.58 -23.71
C ASP A 80 -15.80 2.54 -24.69
N PRO A 81 -16.61 1.56 -25.14
CA PRO A 81 -16.13 0.52 -26.05
C PRO A 81 -15.63 1.03 -27.41
N SER A 82 -16.00 2.26 -27.79
CA SER A 82 -15.55 2.88 -29.05
C SER A 82 -14.20 3.58 -28.92
N PHE A 83 -13.78 3.90 -27.69
CA PHE A 83 -12.53 4.59 -27.42
C PHE A 83 -11.32 3.66 -27.59
N SER A 84 -10.34 4.13 -28.36
CA SER A 84 -9.07 3.43 -28.59
C SER A 84 -7.96 4.42 -28.90
N VAL A 85 -6.83 4.32 -28.20
CA VAL A 85 -5.64 5.16 -28.44
C VAL A 85 -4.41 4.27 -28.57
N GLN A 86 -3.54 4.58 -29.54
CA GLN A 86 -2.22 3.96 -29.67
C GLN A 86 -1.14 4.96 -29.27
N ALA A 87 -0.15 4.48 -28.52
CA ALA A 87 1.00 5.28 -28.10
C ALA A 87 2.30 4.50 -28.26
N LYS A 88 3.37 5.19 -28.63
CA LYS A 88 4.71 4.59 -28.76
C LYS A 88 5.42 4.40 -27.42
N SER A 89 4.93 5.06 -26.37
CA SER A 89 5.55 5.08 -25.05
C SER A 89 4.48 5.06 -23.97
N LEU A 90 4.78 4.37 -22.88
CA LEU A 90 3.96 4.31 -21.68
C LEU A 90 4.84 4.73 -20.51
N LEU A 91 4.36 5.70 -19.74
CA LEU A 91 4.95 6.09 -18.47
C LEU A 91 3.98 5.70 -17.35
N GLU A 92 4.40 4.77 -16.49
CA GLU A 92 3.71 4.46 -15.25
C GLU A 92 4.23 5.40 -14.16
N ALA A 93 3.41 6.38 -13.75
CA ALA A 93 3.75 7.36 -12.73
C ALA A 93 3.05 7.12 -11.38
N ARG A 94 2.32 6.00 -11.24
CA ARG A 94 1.71 5.60 -9.97
C ARG A 94 2.78 4.96 -9.08
N VAL A 95 2.67 5.23 -7.78
CA VAL A 95 3.41 4.47 -6.77
C VAL A 95 2.74 3.09 -6.67
N PRO A 96 3.46 1.98 -6.89
CA PRO A 96 2.88 0.65 -6.76
C PRO A 96 2.49 0.39 -5.30
N ALA A 97 1.45 -0.43 -5.11
CA ALA A 97 1.12 -0.95 -3.80
C ALA A 97 2.29 -1.80 -3.26
N VAL A 98 2.39 -1.88 -1.93
CA VAL A 98 3.39 -2.73 -1.27
C VAL A 98 3.14 -4.19 -1.66
N ASN A 99 4.20 -4.85 -2.15
CA ASN A 99 4.11 -6.22 -2.64
C ASN A 99 5.47 -6.91 -2.49
N ALA A 100 5.68 -7.55 -1.34
CA ALA A 100 6.90 -8.28 -1.02
C ALA A 100 7.21 -9.40 -2.03
N PRO A 101 6.24 -10.21 -2.50
CA PRO A 101 6.50 -11.22 -3.54
C PRO A 101 7.14 -10.67 -4.82
N THR A 102 6.76 -9.46 -5.25
CA THR A 102 7.31 -8.84 -6.47
C THR A 102 8.41 -7.82 -6.21
N ALA A 103 8.83 -7.64 -4.94
CA ALA A 103 9.87 -6.70 -4.58
C ALA A 103 11.23 -7.13 -5.15
N GLN A 104 11.97 -6.21 -5.76
CA GLN A 104 13.32 -6.50 -6.29
C GLN A 104 14.43 -6.47 -5.21
N ASN A 105 14.07 -6.28 -3.94
CA ASN A 105 15.02 -6.28 -2.84
C ASN A 105 15.50 -7.71 -2.56
N ALA A 106 16.79 -7.97 -2.75
CA ALA A 106 17.37 -9.31 -2.61
C ALA A 106 17.18 -9.92 -1.21
N LEU A 107 17.24 -9.11 -0.14
CA LEU A 107 17.02 -9.59 1.22
C LEU A 107 15.57 -10.07 1.42
N ILE A 108 14.59 -9.29 0.97
CA ILE A 108 13.17 -9.68 1.06
C ILE A 108 12.91 -10.97 0.29
N GLN A 109 13.44 -11.07 -0.93
CA GLN A 109 13.29 -12.26 -1.77
C GLN A 109 13.91 -13.50 -1.10
N GLN A 110 15.11 -13.37 -0.51
CA GLN A 110 15.77 -14.47 0.19
C GLN A 110 15.02 -14.89 1.46
N LEU A 111 14.56 -13.94 2.28
CA LEU A 111 13.80 -14.23 3.50
C LEU A 111 12.50 -14.98 3.20
N LEU A 112 11.79 -14.59 2.13
CA LEU A 112 10.59 -15.29 1.67
C LEU A 112 10.91 -16.69 1.13
N HIS A 113 11.97 -16.81 0.32
CA HIS A 113 12.40 -18.08 -0.25
C HIS A 113 12.79 -19.10 0.83
N ASP A 114 13.53 -18.67 1.85
CA ASP A 114 14.03 -19.53 2.92
C ASP A 114 13.00 -19.78 4.03
N GLY A 115 11.82 -19.15 3.94
CA GLY A 115 10.74 -19.30 4.92
C GLY A 115 10.93 -18.51 6.23
N TYR A 116 11.97 -17.67 6.32
CA TYR A 116 12.18 -16.74 7.44
C TYR A 116 11.16 -15.60 7.49
N ALA A 117 10.54 -15.28 6.35
CA ALA A 117 9.45 -14.33 6.24
C ALA A 117 8.25 -14.97 5.55
N ARG A 118 7.06 -14.42 5.83
CA ARG A 118 5.87 -14.63 5.01
C ARG A 118 5.16 -13.31 4.70
N THR A 119 4.28 -13.35 3.72
CA THR A 119 3.36 -12.23 3.48
C THR A 119 2.21 -12.24 4.46
N TYR A 120 1.72 -11.06 4.83
CA TYR A 120 0.49 -10.91 5.59
C TYR A 120 -0.72 -11.29 4.74
N GLU A 121 -1.47 -12.27 5.24
CA GLU A 121 -2.63 -12.87 4.57
C GLU A 121 -3.87 -12.64 5.43
N LEU A 122 -4.95 -12.25 4.76
CA LEU A 122 -6.29 -12.22 5.34
C LEU A 122 -7.02 -13.51 4.95
N GLN A 123 -7.48 -14.26 5.95
CA GLN A 123 -8.47 -15.31 5.86
C GLN A 123 -9.88 -14.68 5.85
N LEU A 124 -10.48 -14.66 4.68
CA LEU A 124 -11.82 -14.14 4.44
C LEU A 124 -12.87 -15.24 4.56
N ASN A 125 -14.14 -14.85 4.55
CA ASN A 125 -15.26 -15.79 4.44
C ASN A 125 -15.17 -16.68 3.18
N ALA A 126 -15.86 -17.82 3.22
CA ALA A 126 -15.87 -18.83 2.14
C ALA A 126 -14.47 -19.36 1.78
N ASP A 127 -13.61 -19.50 2.80
CA ASP A 127 -12.25 -20.03 2.71
C ASP A 127 -11.33 -19.29 1.71
N LYS A 128 -11.69 -18.05 1.37
CA LYS A 128 -10.87 -17.21 0.49
C LYS A 128 -9.72 -16.60 1.27
N ARG A 129 -8.59 -16.44 0.59
CA ARG A 129 -7.40 -15.80 1.14
C ARG A 129 -7.05 -14.57 0.30
N PHE A 130 -6.58 -13.52 0.96
CA PHE A 130 -6.08 -12.34 0.30
C PHE A 130 -4.70 -11.98 0.84
N GLN A 131 -3.70 -12.01 -0.04
CA GLN A 131 -2.36 -11.53 0.29
C GLN A 131 -2.31 -10.02 0.08
N SER A 132 -2.08 -9.29 1.16
CA SER A 132 -1.98 -7.82 1.11
C SER A 132 -0.72 -7.32 0.40
N GLY A 133 0.29 -8.19 0.27
CA GLY A 133 1.62 -7.83 -0.21
C GLY A 133 2.55 -7.32 0.89
N ALA A 134 2.06 -7.07 2.10
CA ALA A 134 2.88 -6.70 3.25
C ALA A 134 3.73 -7.89 3.74
N ILE A 135 4.88 -7.61 4.33
CA ILE A 135 5.60 -8.55 5.19
C ILE A 135 4.80 -8.73 6.49
N ALA A 136 4.59 -9.97 6.91
CA ALA A 136 3.92 -10.28 8.16
C ALA A 136 4.84 -10.01 9.36
N VAL A 137 4.33 -9.26 10.33
CA VAL A 137 4.98 -8.99 11.60
C VAL A 137 4.00 -9.23 12.75
N ASP A 138 4.51 -9.59 13.91
CA ASP A 138 3.74 -9.51 15.14
C ASP A 138 3.42 -8.04 15.43
N ARG A 139 2.14 -7.70 15.66
CA ARG A 139 1.73 -6.29 15.84
C ARG A 139 2.26 -5.69 17.14
N GLN A 140 2.47 -6.50 18.18
CA GLN A 140 2.91 -6.03 19.49
C GLN A 140 4.42 -5.86 19.53
N THR A 141 5.17 -6.82 18.98
CA THR A 141 6.63 -6.84 19.07
C THR A 141 7.33 -6.38 17.80
N GLN A 142 6.62 -6.28 16.68
CA GLN A 142 7.14 -5.93 15.34
C GLN A 142 8.16 -6.95 14.80
N GLN A 143 8.24 -8.10 15.44
CA GLN A 143 9.11 -9.18 14.99
C GLN A 143 8.58 -9.78 13.69
N LEU A 144 9.50 -10.12 12.80
CA LEU A 144 9.20 -10.82 11.56
C LEU A 144 8.53 -12.17 11.88
N LEU A 145 7.45 -12.50 11.17
CA LEU A 145 6.80 -13.80 11.27
C LEU A 145 7.30 -14.74 10.17
N ASP A 146 7.67 -15.96 10.55
CA ASP A 146 8.02 -17.01 9.59
C ASP A 146 6.78 -17.63 8.90
N ALA A 147 7.02 -18.60 8.02
CA ALA A 147 5.95 -19.31 7.32
C ALA A 147 4.89 -19.95 8.25
N ASN A 148 5.25 -20.28 9.48
CA ASN A 148 4.40 -20.92 10.50
C ASN A 148 3.82 -19.91 11.50
N GLU A 149 3.97 -18.61 11.26
CA GLU A 149 3.50 -17.52 12.14
C GLU A 149 4.22 -17.44 13.48
N HIS A 150 5.47 -17.93 13.55
CA HIS A 150 6.30 -17.73 14.73
C HIS A 150 7.17 -16.47 14.61
N PRO A 151 7.20 -15.61 15.64
CA PRO A 151 8.11 -14.49 15.72
C PRO A 151 9.58 -14.93 15.66
N GLN A 152 10.35 -14.31 14.77
CA GLN A 152 11.77 -14.54 14.63
C GLN A 152 12.56 -13.70 15.64
N PRO A 153 13.35 -14.31 16.55
CA PRO A 153 14.17 -13.56 17.50
C PRO A 153 15.19 -12.66 16.79
N GLY A 154 15.23 -11.38 17.17
CA GLY A 154 16.21 -10.42 16.64
C GLY A 154 15.92 -9.90 15.22
N LEU A 155 14.85 -10.36 14.55
CA LEU A 155 14.45 -9.87 13.24
C LEU A 155 13.15 -9.07 13.34
N PHE A 156 13.18 -7.83 12.85
CA PHE A 156 12.07 -6.89 12.91
C PHE A 156 11.84 -6.25 11.55
N PHE A 157 10.59 -5.91 11.25
CA PHE A 157 10.21 -5.12 10.08
C PHE A 157 9.30 -3.97 10.53
N TRP A 158 9.48 -2.80 9.92
CA TRP A 158 8.72 -1.59 10.25
C TRP A 158 8.63 -0.65 9.05
N GLY A 159 7.57 0.15 8.99
CA GLY A 159 7.33 1.13 7.93
C GLY A 159 6.69 0.52 6.69
N VAL A 160 7.00 1.07 5.51
CA VAL A 160 6.36 0.74 4.24
C VAL A 160 6.24 -0.78 3.95
N PRO A 161 7.25 -1.64 4.22
CA PRO A 161 7.10 -3.08 3.98
C PRO A 161 5.95 -3.75 4.75
N THR A 162 5.43 -3.11 5.79
CA THR A 162 4.33 -3.59 6.64
C THR A 162 2.98 -2.94 6.32
N GLU A 163 2.87 -2.10 5.28
CA GLU A 163 1.59 -1.50 4.86
C GLU A 163 0.59 -2.59 4.47
N GLY A 164 -0.54 -2.64 5.16
CA GLY A 164 -1.52 -3.71 5.06
C GLY A 164 -1.63 -4.53 6.35
N VAL A 165 -0.52 -4.67 7.10
CA VAL A 165 -0.58 -5.00 8.54
C VAL A 165 -0.96 -3.73 9.30
N HIS A 166 -0.12 -2.70 9.16
CA HIS A 166 -0.36 -1.37 9.69
C HIS A 166 -0.97 -0.46 8.62
N TRP A 167 -1.62 0.61 9.06
CA TRP A 167 -2.23 1.60 8.17
C TRP A 167 -1.41 2.89 8.10
N LEU A 168 -1.19 3.37 6.87
CA LEU A 168 -0.59 4.68 6.58
C LEU A 168 0.88 4.77 7.04
N THR A 169 1.64 3.72 6.79
CA THR A 169 3.09 3.61 7.08
C THR A 169 3.96 4.40 6.11
N THR A 170 3.40 4.87 4.99
CA THR A 170 4.06 5.71 3.99
C THR A 170 4.12 7.19 4.38
N ALA A 171 3.36 7.61 5.40
CA ALA A 171 3.40 8.97 5.89
C ALA A 171 4.72 9.24 6.62
N SER A 172 5.33 10.40 6.33
CA SER A 172 6.51 10.84 7.06
C SER A 172 6.16 11.18 8.53
N PRO A 173 7.09 10.94 9.48
CA PRO A 173 6.88 11.31 10.87
C PRO A 173 6.54 12.80 11.00
N ARG A 174 5.47 13.10 11.72
CA ARG A 174 5.04 14.49 11.95
C ARG A 174 5.94 15.16 12.99
N PRO A 175 6.37 16.42 12.79
CA PRO A 175 7.18 17.13 13.76
C PRO A 175 6.37 17.41 15.04
N LEU A 176 7.07 17.45 16.18
CA LEU A 176 6.52 17.85 17.49
C LEU A 176 5.37 16.99 18.03
N VAL A 177 5.18 15.78 17.50
CA VAL A 177 4.26 14.78 18.05
C VAL A 177 4.97 13.44 18.19
N ASN A 178 4.51 12.61 19.13
CA ASN A 178 4.98 11.22 19.23
C ASN A 178 4.28 10.37 18.15
N ASP A 179 4.75 10.53 16.90
CA ASP A 179 4.20 9.92 15.71
C ASP A 179 4.25 8.39 15.78
N THR A 180 3.31 7.71 15.10
CA THR A 180 3.21 6.24 15.11
C THR A 180 4.52 5.58 14.72
N SER A 181 5.17 6.13 13.70
CA SER A 181 6.48 5.65 13.23
C SER A 181 7.49 5.58 14.40
N LEU A 182 7.64 6.67 15.16
CA LEU A 182 8.54 6.74 16.31
C LEU A 182 8.13 5.80 17.45
N LYS A 183 6.83 5.68 17.73
CA LYS A 183 6.31 4.72 18.73
C LYS A 183 6.61 3.28 18.38
N THR A 184 6.47 2.91 17.10
CA THR A 184 6.79 1.55 16.64
C THR A 184 8.29 1.27 16.76
N ALA A 185 9.15 2.26 16.46
CA ALA A 185 10.58 2.12 16.68
C ALA A 185 10.94 1.98 18.17
N GLU A 186 10.30 2.74 19.05
CA GLU A 186 10.46 2.61 20.51
C GLU A 186 10.02 1.22 21.01
N GLN A 187 8.92 0.70 20.48
CA GLN A 187 8.43 -0.66 20.80
C GLN A 187 9.46 -1.73 20.41
N ILE A 188 10.06 -1.64 19.21
CA ILE A 188 11.12 -2.55 18.77
C ILE A 188 12.29 -2.50 19.75
N VAL A 189 12.73 -1.29 20.13
CA VAL A 189 13.82 -1.12 21.10
C VAL A 189 13.47 -1.80 22.42
N GLN A 190 12.26 -1.60 22.95
CA GLN A 190 11.82 -2.26 24.19
C GLN A 190 11.87 -3.78 24.07
N THR A 191 11.35 -4.36 22.98
CA THR A 191 11.42 -5.81 22.74
C THR A 191 12.85 -6.32 22.66
N ILE A 192 13.79 -5.56 22.09
CA ILE A 192 15.21 -5.96 22.05
C ILE A 192 15.80 -6.06 23.46
N TRP A 193 15.42 -5.18 24.39
CA TRP A 193 15.97 -5.13 25.74
C TRP A 193 15.23 -6.00 26.77
N GLU A 194 14.06 -6.53 26.43
CA GLU A 194 13.31 -7.49 27.27
C GLU A 194 13.81 -8.94 27.13
N VAL A 195 14.73 -9.22 26.20
CA VAL A 195 15.37 -10.52 25.95
C VAL A 195 16.62 -10.72 26.81
#